data_AF-A0A1M3N1U4-F1
#
_entry.id   AF-A0A1M3N1U4-F1
#
_cell.length_a   1.000
_cell.length_b   1.000
_cell.length_c   1.000
_cell.angle_alpha   90.00
_cell.angle_beta   90.00
_cell.angle_gamma   90.00
#
_symmetry.space_group_name_H-M   'P 1'
#
loop_
_entity.id
_entity.type
_entity.pdbx_description
1 polymer ?
#
loop_
_entity_poly.entity_id
_entity_poly.type
_entity_poly.pdbx_seq_one_letter_code
_entity_poly.pdbx_strand_id
1 'polypeptide(L)'
;MRKALVLLVLAACDGSSPDAEPAPAPTARPTTPSAPAPKDGGAPDGGPHMASEALRRCAESKGDLGSIADAITRLNAIIDKGGDGACFVATLPRPLAVVATLNATSAQPAGGRGAPRLFFMLPKLVVTAVPEGAGSKVLEFGQWTGTTRTIKGEVALPVAAPLTADAAFQHILQGSDRTTCGTCHGAEEPHPTIANAFVSKALKPSNELTVTELEELHTLCVSTGLESPRCNFIHALFDFGEITQGAFSPVVETLN
;
A
#
# COMPACT_ATOMS: atom_id res chain seq x y z
N MET A 1 49.52 21.38 11.62
CA MET A 1 48.25 22.13 11.53
C MET A 1 47.70 22.00 10.12
N ARG A 2 46.56 21.32 9.95
CA ARG A 2 45.62 21.46 8.80
C ARG A 2 44.36 20.71 9.20
N LYS A 3 43.37 21.45 9.71
CA LYS A 3 42.02 20.96 9.98
C LYS A 3 41.30 20.87 8.63
N ALA A 4 40.89 19.69 8.21
CA ALA A 4 39.97 19.51 7.10
C ALA A 4 38.55 19.55 7.68
N LEU A 5 37.82 20.62 7.35
CA LEU A 5 36.41 20.82 7.65
C LEU A 5 35.61 20.02 6.61
N VAL A 6 34.95 18.95 7.04
CA VAL A 6 33.99 18.21 6.21
C VAL A 6 32.68 18.99 6.24
N LEU A 7 32.31 19.58 5.10
CA LEU A 7 31.03 20.26 4.91
C LEU A 7 29.97 19.19 4.59
N LEU A 8 29.03 18.98 5.50
CA LEU A 8 27.84 18.15 5.28
C LEU A 8 26.87 18.94 4.38
N VAL A 9 26.60 18.45 3.18
CA VAL A 9 25.54 19.00 2.31
C VAL A 9 24.23 18.31 2.67
N LEU A 10 23.37 19.01 3.40
CA LEU A 10 21.95 18.69 3.55
C LEU A 10 21.23 19.15 2.27
N ALA A 11 20.87 18.22 1.39
CA ALA A 11 19.96 18.50 0.29
C ALA A 11 18.52 18.29 0.78
N ALA A 12 17.92 19.37 1.30
CA ALA A 12 16.48 19.50 1.43
C ALA A 12 15.91 19.88 0.05
N CYS A 13 14.88 19.17 -0.40
CA CYS A 13 14.14 19.52 -1.61
C CYS A 13 13.17 20.68 -1.31
N ASP A 14 13.70 21.90 -1.24
CA ASP A 14 12.92 23.14 -1.34
C ASP A 14 13.34 23.85 -2.62
N GLY A 15 12.54 23.67 -3.67
CA GLY A 15 12.72 24.27 -4.98
C GLY A 15 11.71 25.38 -5.21
N SER A 16 11.93 26.54 -4.59
CA SER A 16 11.25 27.78 -4.96
C SER A 16 11.66 28.20 -6.37
N SER A 17 10.69 28.23 -7.30
CA SER A 17 10.86 28.83 -8.63
C SER A 17 10.39 30.28 -8.63
N PRO A 18 11.09 31.19 -9.34
CA PRO A 18 10.75 32.60 -9.41
C PRO A 18 9.58 32.90 -10.38
N ASP A 19 8.85 33.95 -10.01
CA ASP A 19 7.77 34.69 -10.65
C ASP A 19 7.45 34.40 -12.13
N ALA A 20 6.22 33.93 -12.37
CA ALA A 20 5.54 33.98 -13.67
C ALA A 20 4.38 34.98 -13.61
N GLU A 21 4.33 35.88 -14.59
CA GLU A 21 3.32 36.93 -14.78
C GLU A 21 1.87 36.40 -14.82
N PRO A 22 0.87 37.17 -14.37
CA PRO A 22 -0.52 36.72 -14.39
C PRO A 22 -1.14 36.78 -15.80
N ALA A 23 -1.68 35.66 -16.25
CA ALA A 23 -2.49 35.58 -17.48
C ALA A 23 -3.84 36.31 -17.33
N PRO A 24 -4.38 36.92 -18.41
CA PRO A 24 -5.65 37.64 -18.37
C PRO A 24 -6.86 36.69 -18.20
N ALA A 25 -7.87 37.18 -17.47
CA ALA A 25 -9.09 36.46 -17.11
C ALA A 25 -9.91 36.00 -18.34
N PRO A 26 -10.49 34.78 -18.33
CA PRO A 26 -11.39 34.33 -19.38
C PRO A 26 -12.77 35.00 -19.22
N THR A 27 -13.26 35.56 -20.32
CA THR A 27 -14.59 36.15 -20.47
C THR A 27 -15.68 35.07 -20.37
N ALA A 28 -16.68 35.31 -19.52
CA ALA A 28 -17.81 34.41 -19.32
C ALA A 28 -18.66 34.27 -20.60
N ARG A 29 -18.89 33.02 -21.05
CA ARG A 29 -19.88 32.71 -22.07
C ARG A 29 -21.28 32.55 -21.43
N PRO A 30 -22.37 32.93 -22.13
CA PRO A 30 -23.73 32.75 -21.63
C PRO A 30 -24.10 31.27 -21.53
N THR A 31 -24.60 30.86 -20.37
CA THR A 31 -25.13 29.51 -20.12
C THR A 31 -26.55 29.37 -20.68
N THR A 32 -26.74 28.40 -21.57
CA THR A 32 -28.07 27.94 -22.02
C THR A 32 -28.57 26.86 -21.04
N PRO A 33 -29.85 26.85 -20.62
CA PRO A 33 -30.33 25.83 -19.69
C PRO A 33 -30.41 24.46 -20.36
N SER A 34 -29.69 23.46 -19.82
CA SER A 34 -29.86 22.05 -20.20
C SER A 34 -31.11 21.48 -19.55
N ALA A 35 -31.88 20.73 -20.34
CA ALA A 35 -33.05 19.98 -19.90
C ALA A 35 -32.68 18.88 -18.87
N PRO A 36 -33.59 18.48 -17.97
CA PRO A 36 -33.29 17.47 -16.95
C PRO A 36 -33.21 16.07 -17.57
N ALA A 37 -32.18 15.32 -17.17
CA ALA A 37 -31.99 13.92 -17.52
C ALA A 37 -33.10 13.03 -16.91
N PRO A 38 -33.45 11.90 -17.54
CA PRO A 38 -34.46 10.97 -17.01
C PRO A 38 -33.95 10.30 -15.73
N LYS A 39 -34.78 10.31 -14.68
CA LYS A 39 -34.54 9.55 -13.45
C LYS A 39 -35.05 8.12 -13.64
N ASP A 40 -34.19 7.23 -14.10
CA ASP A 40 -34.41 5.79 -13.93
C ASP A 40 -33.16 5.18 -13.27
N GLY A 41 -33.33 4.81 -12.00
CA GLY A 41 -32.31 4.18 -11.17
C GLY A 41 -32.96 3.72 -9.88
N GLY A 42 -33.70 2.61 -9.98
CA GLY A 42 -34.23 1.91 -8.81
C GLY A 42 -33.10 1.60 -7.84
N ALA A 43 -33.36 1.79 -6.55
CA ALA A 43 -32.41 1.49 -5.48
C ALA A 43 -31.88 0.05 -5.63
N PRO A 44 -30.56 -0.19 -5.54
CA PRO A 44 -30.05 -1.55 -5.52
C PRO A 44 -30.58 -2.26 -4.26
N ASP A 45 -30.99 -3.50 -4.44
CA ASP A 45 -31.38 -4.41 -3.37
C ASP A 45 -30.30 -4.43 -2.27
N GLY A 46 -30.70 -4.38 -0.99
CA GLY A 46 -29.82 -4.17 0.17
C GLY A 46 -28.86 -5.32 0.52
N GLY A 47 -28.46 -6.12 -0.46
CA GLY A 47 -27.45 -7.17 -0.31
C GLY A 47 -26.02 -6.61 -0.29
N PRO A 48 -25.03 -7.40 0.18
CA PRO A 48 -23.63 -7.01 0.09
C PRO A 48 -23.23 -6.79 -1.37
N HIS A 49 -22.40 -5.78 -1.61
CA HIS A 49 -21.82 -5.52 -2.92
C HIS A 49 -21.08 -6.77 -3.42
N MET A 50 -21.18 -7.05 -4.73
CA MET A 50 -20.49 -8.15 -5.36
C MET A 50 -19.27 -7.64 -6.12
N ALA A 51 -18.08 -8.08 -5.72
CA ALA A 51 -16.85 -7.80 -6.46
C ALA A 51 -16.94 -8.23 -7.93
N SER A 52 -16.17 -7.54 -8.77
CA SER A 52 -16.01 -7.86 -10.19
C SER A 52 -15.51 -9.29 -10.40
N GLU A 53 -15.82 -9.87 -11.57
CA GLU A 53 -15.38 -11.23 -11.89
C GLU A 53 -13.85 -11.37 -11.86
N ALA A 54 -13.12 -10.33 -12.28
CA ALA A 54 -11.66 -10.31 -12.23
C ALA A 54 -11.14 -10.47 -10.79
N LEU A 55 -11.67 -9.70 -9.84
CA LEU A 55 -11.28 -9.82 -8.43
C LEU A 55 -11.69 -11.17 -7.83
N ARG A 56 -12.85 -11.70 -8.22
CA ARG A 56 -13.28 -13.04 -7.78
C ARG A 56 -12.31 -14.14 -8.22
N ARG A 57 -11.79 -14.07 -9.45
CA ARG A 57 -10.76 -15.00 -9.93
C ARG A 57 -9.46 -14.86 -9.13
N CYS A 58 -9.06 -13.64 -8.75
CA CYS A 58 -7.92 -13.42 -7.88
C CYS A 58 -8.09 -14.16 -6.54
N ALA A 59 -9.25 -14.02 -5.91
CA ALA A 59 -9.57 -14.61 -4.61
C ALA A 59 -9.60 -16.16 -4.60
N GLU A 60 -9.58 -16.82 -5.75
CA GLU A 60 -9.44 -18.29 -5.83
C GLU A 60 -8.05 -18.79 -5.41
N SER A 61 -7.02 -17.94 -5.58
CA SER A 61 -5.65 -18.26 -5.17
C SER A 61 -5.53 -18.13 -3.64
N LYS A 62 -5.92 -19.16 -2.89
CA LYS A 62 -5.95 -19.16 -1.41
C LYS A 62 -4.79 -19.95 -0.78
N GLY A 63 -4.72 -19.93 0.55
CA GLY A 63 -3.69 -20.61 1.36
C GLY A 63 -3.05 -19.67 2.37
N ASP A 64 -2.28 -20.25 3.27
CA ASP A 64 -1.59 -19.50 4.33
C ASP A 64 -0.50 -18.59 3.77
N LEU A 65 -0.33 -17.43 4.41
CA LEU A 65 0.69 -16.44 4.12
C LEU A 65 1.46 -16.15 5.41
N GLY A 66 2.58 -16.84 5.60
CA GLY A 66 3.39 -16.75 6.82
C GLY A 66 4.77 -16.12 6.59
N SER A 67 5.17 -15.92 5.34
CA SER A 67 6.50 -15.46 4.97
C SER A 67 6.49 -14.66 3.67
N ILE A 68 7.58 -13.94 3.41
CA ILE A 68 7.82 -13.26 2.13
C ILE A 68 7.86 -14.28 0.99
N ALA A 69 8.42 -15.48 1.21
CA ALA A 69 8.43 -16.54 0.20
C ALA A 69 7.01 -17.02 -0.17
N ASP A 70 6.11 -17.11 0.81
CA ASP A 70 4.69 -17.43 0.54
C ASP A 70 4.03 -16.31 -0.27
N ALA A 71 4.34 -15.04 0.04
CA ALA A 71 3.84 -13.89 -0.71
C ALA A 71 4.34 -13.88 -2.16
N ILE A 72 5.62 -14.20 -2.41
CA ILE A 72 6.16 -14.37 -3.77
C ILE A 72 5.44 -15.50 -4.51
N THR A 73 5.24 -16.64 -3.86
CA THR A 73 4.49 -17.77 -4.43
C THR A 73 3.07 -17.35 -4.80
N ARG A 74 2.41 -16.59 -3.93
CA ARG A 74 1.06 -16.06 -4.18
C ARG A 74 1.05 -15.08 -5.35
N LEU A 75 2.00 -14.15 -5.43
CA LEU A 75 2.14 -13.20 -6.52
C LEU A 75 2.31 -13.91 -7.87
N ASN A 76 3.18 -14.93 -7.92
CA ASN A 76 3.37 -15.74 -9.11
C ASN A 76 2.09 -16.46 -9.56
N ALA A 77 1.25 -16.89 -8.62
CA ALA A 77 -0.02 -17.57 -8.88
C ALA A 77 -1.17 -16.63 -9.32
N ILE A 78 -0.93 -15.31 -9.40
CA ILE A 78 -1.93 -14.33 -9.84
C ILE A 78 -1.46 -13.47 -11.02
N ILE A 79 -0.32 -13.79 -11.64
CA ILE A 79 0.23 -13.05 -12.79
C ILE A 79 -0.78 -12.99 -13.93
N ASP A 80 -1.40 -14.13 -14.26
CA ASP A 80 -2.42 -14.26 -15.31
C ASP A 80 -3.75 -13.57 -14.95
N LYS A 81 -3.91 -13.17 -13.69
CA LYS A 81 -5.09 -12.46 -13.16
C LYS A 81 -4.86 -10.96 -12.98
N GLY A 82 -3.67 -10.46 -13.34
CA GLY A 82 -3.30 -9.05 -13.33
C GLY A 82 -2.06 -8.75 -12.48
N GLY A 83 -1.72 -9.61 -11.51
CA GLY A 83 -0.50 -9.47 -10.71
C GLY A 83 -0.40 -8.15 -9.92
N ASP A 84 -1.51 -7.46 -9.68
CA ASP A 84 -1.54 -6.15 -9.02
C ASP A 84 -1.92 -6.24 -7.53
N GLY A 85 -1.89 -5.08 -6.85
CA GLY A 85 -2.16 -4.99 -5.42
C GLY A 85 -3.59 -5.35 -5.04
N ALA A 86 -4.58 -4.99 -5.86
CA ALA A 86 -5.97 -5.33 -5.61
C ALA A 86 -6.17 -6.86 -5.73
N CYS A 87 -5.61 -7.47 -6.78
CA CYS A 87 -5.64 -8.90 -6.97
C CYS A 87 -4.96 -9.64 -5.81
N PHE A 88 -3.80 -9.17 -5.34
CA PHE A 88 -3.11 -9.74 -4.18
C PHE A 88 -3.95 -9.64 -2.89
N VAL A 89 -4.56 -8.49 -2.61
CA VAL A 89 -5.41 -8.27 -1.42
C VAL A 89 -6.66 -9.14 -1.41
N ALA A 90 -7.27 -9.37 -2.58
CA ALA A 90 -8.39 -10.29 -2.72
C ALA A 90 -8.02 -11.74 -2.32
N THR A 91 -6.73 -12.09 -2.38
CA THR A 91 -6.25 -13.42 -2.03
C THR A 91 -5.98 -13.62 -0.52
N LEU A 92 -5.93 -12.54 0.25
CA LEU A 92 -5.55 -12.60 1.67
C LEU A 92 -6.58 -13.41 2.49
N PRO A 93 -6.16 -14.13 3.53
CA PRO A 93 -7.08 -14.84 4.41
C PRO A 93 -8.06 -13.88 5.09
N ARG A 94 -9.24 -14.39 5.47
CA ARG A 94 -10.29 -13.65 6.20
C ARG A 94 -10.66 -14.43 7.48
N PRO A 95 -11.04 -13.77 8.59
CA PRO A 95 -11.11 -12.31 8.77
C PRO A 95 -9.74 -11.65 8.65
N LEU A 96 -9.68 -10.47 8.01
CA LEU A 96 -8.43 -9.75 7.78
C LEU A 96 -8.34 -8.55 8.72
N ALA A 97 -7.34 -8.59 9.60
CA ALA A 97 -7.01 -7.47 10.47
C ALA A 97 -6.23 -6.40 9.70
N VAL A 98 -6.67 -5.15 9.78
CA VAL A 98 -6.09 -4.02 9.04
C VAL A 98 -5.76 -2.86 9.97
N VAL A 99 -4.55 -2.31 9.83
CA VAL A 99 -4.20 -0.99 10.35
C VAL A 99 -4.11 -0.04 9.16
N ALA A 100 -4.87 1.05 9.18
CA ALA A 100 -4.80 2.09 8.15
C ALA A 100 -4.20 3.36 8.73
N THR A 101 -3.44 4.13 7.95
CA THR A 101 -2.82 5.38 8.39
C THR A 101 -2.81 6.45 7.31
N LEU A 102 -2.80 7.71 7.74
CA LEU A 102 -2.60 8.89 6.90
C LEU A 102 -1.14 9.38 6.85
N ASN A 103 -0.20 8.66 7.46
CA ASN A 103 1.19 9.10 7.50
C ASN A 103 1.81 9.17 6.10
N ALA A 104 2.31 10.35 5.76
CA ALA A 104 3.06 10.60 4.53
C ALA A 104 4.58 10.38 4.71
N THR A 105 5.09 10.35 5.93
CA THR A 105 6.51 10.09 6.20
C THR A 105 6.80 8.60 6.06
N SER A 106 7.00 8.12 4.83
CA SER A 106 7.47 6.77 4.53
C SER A 106 7.94 6.60 3.09
N ALA A 107 8.59 5.47 2.78
CA ALA A 107 8.89 5.07 1.39
C ALA A 107 7.60 4.84 0.57
N GLN A 108 6.51 4.45 1.23
CA GLN A 108 5.15 4.45 0.70
C GLN A 108 4.25 5.44 1.46
N PRO A 109 4.18 6.70 1.04
CA PRO A 109 3.30 7.69 1.68
C PRO A 109 1.83 7.36 1.45
N ALA A 110 0.97 7.64 2.43
CA ALA A 110 -0.47 7.66 2.21
C ALA A 110 -0.85 8.74 1.17
N GLY A 111 -1.79 8.44 0.29
CA GLY A 111 -2.36 9.40 -0.67
C GLY A 111 -3.42 10.34 -0.06
N GLY A 112 -3.58 10.31 1.27
CA GLY A 112 -4.64 10.98 2.01
C GLY A 112 -5.78 10.04 2.40
N ARG A 113 -6.89 10.60 2.90
CA ARG A 113 -8.02 9.81 3.43
C ARG A 113 -8.70 8.93 2.39
N GLY A 114 -8.65 9.29 1.10
CA GLY A 114 -9.18 8.45 0.02
C GLY A 114 -8.30 7.24 -0.30
N ALA A 115 -7.00 7.32 -0.03
CA ALA A 115 -6.03 6.26 -0.31
C ALA A 115 -5.04 6.13 0.86
N PRO A 116 -5.53 5.69 2.03
CA PRO A 116 -4.67 5.50 3.19
C PRO A 116 -3.66 4.39 2.92
N ARG A 117 -2.54 4.41 3.63
CA ARG A 117 -1.63 3.28 3.64
C ARG A 117 -2.19 2.20 4.55
N LEU A 118 -2.20 0.96 4.08
CA LEU A 118 -2.84 -0.17 4.74
C LEU A 118 -1.79 -1.21 5.11
N PHE A 119 -1.80 -1.64 6.36
CA PHE A 119 -1.05 -2.78 6.87
C PHE A 119 -2.01 -3.94 7.09
N PHE A 120 -1.79 -5.03 6.36
CA PHE A 120 -2.51 -6.29 6.48
C PHE A 120 -1.79 -7.16 7.50
N MET A 121 -2.44 -7.38 8.64
CA MET A 121 -1.81 -7.99 9.83
C MET A 121 -2.00 -9.51 9.81
N LEU A 122 -1.00 -10.24 9.30
CA LEU A 122 -0.95 -11.71 9.37
C LEU A 122 -0.04 -12.15 10.53
N PRO A 123 -0.20 -13.38 11.06
CA PRO A 123 0.50 -13.80 12.29
C PRO A 123 2.03 -13.67 12.25
N LYS A 124 2.66 -13.87 11.10
CA LYS A 124 4.12 -13.81 10.91
C LYS A 124 4.56 -12.81 9.84
N LEU A 125 3.62 -12.16 9.17
CA LEU A 125 3.87 -11.29 8.03
C LEU A 125 2.95 -10.07 8.13
N VAL A 126 3.53 -8.88 7.98
CA VAL A 126 2.77 -7.67 7.67
C VAL A 126 2.97 -7.39 6.19
N VAL A 127 1.87 -7.24 5.46
CA VAL A 127 1.90 -6.77 4.06
C VAL A 127 1.41 -5.34 4.03
N THR A 128 2.09 -4.47 3.31
CA THR A 128 1.73 -3.06 3.18
C THR A 128 1.39 -2.72 1.74
N ALA A 129 0.31 -1.97 1.55
CA ALA A 129 -0.09 -1.46 0.23
C ALA A 129 -0.86 -0.14 0.36
N VAL A 130 -0.98 0.57 -0.76
CA VAL A 130 -1.77 1.80 -0.88
C VAL A 130 -2.76 1.65 -2.04
N PRO A 131 -4.04 2.04 -1.90
CA PRO A 131 -5.05 1.91 -2.96
C PRO A 131 -4.73 2.67 -4.26
N GLU A 132 -4.04 3.81 -4.17
CA GLU A 132 -3.71 4.64 -5.34
C GLU A 132 -2.43 5.46 -5.14
N GLY A 133 -2.00 6.17 -6.18
CA GLY A 133 -0.80 7.03 -6.14
C GLY A 133 0.51 6.25 -6.33
N ALA A 134 1.65 6.92 -6.12
CA ALA A 134 2.96 6.32 -6.36
C ALA A 134 3.20 5.06 -5.50
N GLY A 135 2.73 5.05 -4.25
CA GLY A 135 2.85 3.91 -3.35
C GLY A 135 2.09 2.64 -3.79
N SER A 136 1.07 2.78 -4.65
CA SER A 136 0.30 1.63 -5.18
C SER A 136 1.11 0.74 -6.14
N LYS A 137 2.31 1.16 -6.53
CA LYS A 137 3.19 0.43 -7.46
C LYS A 137 4.10 -0.57 -6.76
N VAL A 138 3.97 -0.74 -5.45
CA VAL A 138 4.82 -1.65 -4.66
C VAL A 138 3.98 -2.31 -3.57
N LEU A 139 4.26 -3.57 -3.27
CA LEU A 139 3.92 -4.20 -1.98
C LEU A 139 5.16 -4.20 -1.10
N GLU A 140 5.05 -3.76 0.15
CA GLU A 140 6.10 -3.96 1.14
C GLU A 140 5.76 -5.11 2.08
N PHE A 141 6.80 -5.71 2.64
CA PHE A 141 6.70 -6.82 3.55
C PHE A 141 7.52 -6.60 4.81
N GLY A 142 6.95 -6.97 5.95
CA GLY A 142 7.63 -7.14 7.22
C GLY A 142 7.39 -8.54 7.76
N GLN A 143 8.33 -9.46 7.55
CA GLN A 143 8.24 -10.81 8.12
C GLN A 143 8.91 -10.85 9.50
N TRP A 144 8.14 -11.17 10.54
CA TRP A 144 8.62 -11.17 11.93
C TRP A 144 9.71 -12.22 12.15
N THR A 145 10.86 -11.79 12.68
CA THR A 145 11.92 -12.67 13.21
C THR A 145 11.95 -12.69 14.74
N GLY A 146 11.15 -11.83 15.36
CA GLY A 146 10.95 -11.70 16.80
C GLY A 146 9.80 -10.73 17.07
N THR A 147 9.76 -10.14 18.26
CA THR A 147 8.68 -9.24 18.67
C THR A 147 8.82 -7.81 18.12
N THR A 148 10.03 -7.37 17.77
CA THR A 148 10.34 -5.99 17.37
C THR A 148 11.19 -5.88 16.11
N ARG A 149 11.51 -7.01 15.47
CA ARG A 149 12.37 -7.05 14.27
C ARG A 149 11.69 -7.83 13.15
N THR A 150 11.89 -7.35 11.93
CA THR A 150 11.34 -7.96 10.72
C THR A 150 12.39 -8.04 9.62
N ILE A 151 12.34 -9.11 8.84
CA ILE A 151 12.92 -9.11 7.49
C ILE A 151 12.10 -8.16 6.62
N LYS A 152 12.77 -7.30 5.87
CA LYS A 152 12.16 -6.36 4.92
C LYS A 152 12.20 -6.91 3.50
N GLY A 153 11.20 -6.55 2.71
CA GLY A 153 11.19 -6.83 1.28
C GLY A 153 10.15 -5.98 0.57
N GLU A 154 10.34 -5.76 -0.71
CA GLU A 154 9.41 -5.01 -1.56
C GLU A 154 9.29 -5.66 -2.93
N VAL A 155 8.09 -5.68 -3.49
CA VAL A 155 7.86 -6.15 -4.86
C VAL A 155 7.16 -5.06 -5.65
N ALA A 156 7.74 -4.72 -6.80
CA ALA A 156 7.10 -3.84 -7.78
C ALA A 156 5.86 -4.49 -8.40
N LEU A 157 4.82 -3.69 -8.59
CA LEU A 157 3.54 -4.07 -9.18
C LEU A 157 3.28 -3.29 -10.48
N PRO A 158 2.52 -3.88 -11.43
CA PRO A 158 2.05 -5.26 -11.41
C PRO A 158 3.18 -6.26 -11.69
N VAL A 159 3.05 -7.47 -11.16
CA VAL A 159 3.95 -8.58 -11.46
C VAL A 159 3.57 -9.17 -12.80
N ALA A 160 4.40 -8.93 -13.82
CA ALA A 160 4.16 -9.38 -15.19
C ALA A 160 4.92 -10.68 -15.57
N ALA A 161 5.88 -11.10 -14.74
CA ALA A 161 6.70 -12.29 -14.98
C ALA A 161 7.00 -13.00 -13.65
N PRO A 162 7.25 -14.32 -13.68
CA PRO A 162 7.58 -15.07 -12.47
C PRO A 162 8.76 -14.47 -11.70
N LEU A 163 8.54 -14.21 -10.42
CA LEU A 163 9.53 -13.70 -9.48
C LEU A 163 10.35 -14.86 -8.90
N THR A 164 11.65 -14.60 -8.70
CA THR A 164 12.53 -15.47 -7.91
C THR A 164 12.23 -15.35 -6.42
N ALA A 165 12.68 -16.33 -5.64
CA ALA A 165 12.45 -16.36 -4.20
C ALA A 165 13.06 -15.15 -3.45
N ASP A 166 14.10 -14.53 -4.02
CA ASP A 166 14.79 -13.37 -3.45
C ASP A 166 14.36 -12.03 -4.08
N ALA A 167 13.40 -12.02 -5.02
CA ALA A 167 12.99 -10.82 -5.74
C ALA A 167 12.60 -9.66 -4.80
N ALA A 168 11.93 -9.98 -3.68
CA ALA A 168 11.55 -9.00 -2.68
C ALA A 168 12.75 -8.32 -2.01
N PHE A 169 13.86 -9.05 -1.86
CA PHE A 169 15.06 -8.54 -1.22
C PHE A 169 15.91 -7.74 -2.20
N GLN A 170 16.01 -8.21 -3.45
CA GLN A 170 16.75 -7.52 -4.52
C GLN A 170 16.23 -6.10 -4.75
N HIS A 171 14.92 -5.90 -4.70
CA HIS A 171 14.30 -4.60 -4.99
C HIS A 171 14.74 -3.49 -4.02
N ILE A 172 15.02 -3.84 -2.77
CA ILE A 172 15.35 -2.88 -1.71
C ILE A 172 16.85 -2.68 -1.53
N LEU A 173 17.71 -3.45 -2.19
CA LEU A 173 19.16 -3.34 -2.00
C LEU A 173 19.70 -1.98 -2.47
N GLN A 174 20.58 -1.40 -1.67
CA GLN A 174 21.40 -0.23 -2.01
C GLN A 174 22.88 -0.62 -1.93
N GLY A 175 23.39 -1.26 -2.99
CA GLY A 175 24.72 -1.88 -2.94
C GLY A 175 24.66 -3.27 -2.30
N SER A 176 25.72 -3.68 -1.59
CA SER A 176 25.84 -5.04 -1.03
C SER A 176 25.62 -5.13 0.48
N ASP A 177 25.52 -4.01 1.19
CA ASP A 177 25.60 -3.95 2.66
C ASP A 177 24.47 -3.18 3.34
N ARG A 178 23.50 -2.65 2.58
CA ARG A 178 22.35 -1.87 3.11
C ARG A 178 21.15 -1.93 2.19
N THR A 179 19.99 -1.53 2.72
CA THR A 179 18.74 -1.39 1.95
C THR A 179 18.20 0.05 1.98
N THR A 180 17.23 0.33 1.11
CA THR A 180 16.40 1.54 1.19
C THR A 180 15.68 1.64 2.54
N CYS A 181 15.26 0.50 3.10
CA CYS A 181 14.49 0.42 4.34
C CYS A 181 15.30 0.90 5.56
N GLY A 182 16.62 0.71 5.56
CA GLY A 182 17.53 1.18 6.63
C GLY A 182 17.52 2.69 6.86
N THR A 183 16.99 3.47 5.91
CA THR A 183 16.79 4.93 6.05
C THR A 183 15.80 5.28 7.16
N CYS A 184 14.75 4.46 7.32
CA CYS A 184 13.73 4.64 8.36
C CYS A 184 13.89 3.63 9.49
N HIS A 185 14.23 2.38 9.15
CA HIS A 185 14.29 1.28 10.09
C HIS A 185 15.73 1.08 10.59
N GLY A 186 16.03 1.62 11.77
CA GLY A 186 17.35 1.48 12.38
C GLY A 186 17.72 0.04 12.76
N ALA A 187 19.01 -0.14 13.11
CA ALA A 187 19.62 -1.44 13.45
C ALA A 187 19.43 -2.50 12.35
N GLU A 188 19.72 -2.09 11.11
CA GLU A 188 19.70 -2.98 9.95
C GLU A 188 20.95 -3.87 9.92
N GLU A 189 20.74 -5.17 9.73
CA GLU A 189 21.79 -6.19 9.64
C GLU A 189 21.41 -7.23 8.57
N PRO A 190 22.38 -7.81 7.85
CA PRO A 190 22.11 -8.93 6.94
C PRO A 190 21.49 -10.12 7.70
N HIS A 191 20.54 -10.81 7.07
CA HIS A 191 20.00 -12.06 7.59
C HIS A 191 21.07 -13.16 7.49
N PRO A 192 21.29 -13.98 8.54
CA PRO A 192 22.42 -14.91 8.60
C PRO A 192 22.37 -16.04 7.54
N THR A 193 21.18 -16.39 7.05
CA THR A 193 20.97 -17.57 6.18
C THR A 193 20.18 -17.29 4.90
N ILE A 194 19.62 -16.08 4.74
CA ILE A 194 18.79 -15.75 3.58
C ILE A 194 19.57 -14.70 2.80
N ALA A 195 20.05 -15.07 1.61
CA ALA A 195 20.83 -14.18 0.78
C ALA A 195 20.04 -12.89 0.49
N ASN A 196 20.73 -11.74 0.55
CA ASN A 196 20.21 -10.40 0.27
C ASN A 196 19.09 -9.90 1.20
N ALA A 197 18.60 -10.73 2.12
CA ALA A 197 17.63 -10.30 3.11
C ALA A 197 18.30 -9.52 4.23
N PHE A 198 17.64 -8.47 4.70
CA PHE A 198 18.07 -7.67 5.84
C PHE A 198 16.99 -7.64 6.91
N VAL A 199 17.41 -7.63 8.17
CA VAL A 199 16.57 -7.54 9.35
C VAL A 199 16.79 -6.19 10.02
N SER A 200 15.72 -5.45 10.24
CA SER A 200 15.76 -4.15 10.93
C SER A 200 14.60 -4.02 11.91
N LYS A 201 14.59 -2.95 12.70
CA LYS A 201 13.49 -2.67 13.64
C LYS A 201 12.16 -2.54 12.91
N ALA A 202 11.10 -3.13 13.45
CA ALA A 202 9.74 -2.82 13.04
C ALA A 202 9.33 -1.46 13.59
N LEU A 203 8.57 -0.70 12.81
CA LEU A 203 7.99 0.57 13.23
C LEU A 203 6.48 0.52 12.96
N LYS A 204 5.69 1.02 13.89
CA LYS A 204 4.24 1.18 13.72
C LYS A 204 3.91 2.61 13.31
N PRO A 205 2.84 2.82 12.52
CA PRO A 205 2.43 4.14 12.12
C PRO A 205 1.83 4.94 13.29
N SER A 206 1.54 6.20 13.03
CA SER A 206 0.68 7.08 13.83
C SER A 206 -0.49 7.54 12.94
N ASN A 207 -1.39 8.40 13.43
CA ASN A 207 -2.55 8.91 12.68
C ASN A 207 -3.36 7.79 11.99
N GLU A 208 -3.75 6.79 12.79
CA GLU A 208 -4.49 5.63 12.30
C GLU A 208 -5.94 5.99 11.97
N LEU A 209 -6.49 5.33 10.95
CA LEU A 209 -7.91 5.33 10.64
C LEU A 209 -8.58 4.08 11.21
N THR A 210 -9.86 4.22 11.55
CA THR A 210 -10.72 3.11 11.93
C THR A 210 -11.17 2.30 10.72
N VAL A 211 -11.51 1.03 10.92
CA VAL A 211 -12.16 0.21 9.87
C VAL A 211 -13.47 0.83 9.40
N THR A 212 -14.24 1.47 10.28
CA THR A 212 -15.47 2.19 9.88
C THR A 212 -15.19 3.30 8.87
N GLU A 213 -14.12 4.09 9.06
CA GLU A 213 -13.71 5.10 8.07
C GLU A 213 -13.28 4.47 6.73
N LEU A 214 -12.72 3.25 6.74
CA LEU A 214 -12.42 2.51 5.50
C LEU A 214 -13.69 1.97 4.83
N GLU A 215 -14.67 1.52 5.61
CA GLU A 215 -15.98 1.06 5.11
C GLU A 215 -16.77 2.20 4.45
N GLU A 216 -16.61 3.44 4.92
CA GLU A 216 -17.16 4.62 4.25
C GLU A 216 -16.58 4.79 2.83
N LEU A 217 -15.28 4.52 2.63
CA LEU A 217 -14.67 4.53 1.29
C LEU A 217 -15.27 3.44 0.40
N HIS A 218 -15.53 2.26 0.97
CA HIS A 218 -16.19 1.18 0.24
C HIS A 218 -17.61 1.59 -0.19
N THR A 219 -18.39 2.12 0.74
CA THR A 219 -19.75 2.62 0.48
C THR A 219 -19.74 3.70 -0.61
N LEU A 220 -18.75 4.59 -0.59
CA LEU A 220 -18.57 5.60 -1.64
C LEU A 220 -18.27 4.96 -3.01
N CYS A 221 -17.37 3.99 -3.07
CA CYS A 221 -17.07 3.27 -4.31
C CYS A 221 -18.28 2.53 -4.86
N VAL A 222 -19.05 1.84 -4.01
CA VAL A 222 -20.30 1.16 -4.39
C VAL A 222 -21.34 2.15 -4.92
N SER A 223 -21.59 3.23 -4.18
CA SER A 223 -22.65 4.21 -4.55
C SER A 223 -22.31 5.01 -5.80
N THR A 224 -21.03 5.26 -6.07
CA THR A 224 -20.60 5.97 -7.28
C THR A 224 -20.47 5.05 -8.49
N GLY A 225 -20.34 3.73 -8.28
CA GLY A 225 -20.08 2.77 -9.36
C GLY A 225 -18.78 3.06 -10.12
N LEU A 226 -17.82 3.75 -9.48
CA LEU A 226 -16.62 4.22 -10.15
C LEU A 226 -15.59 3.09 -10.29
N GLU A 227 -15.39 2.63 -11.52
CA GLU A 227 -14.33 1.69 -11.87
C GLU A 227 -12.96 2.39 -11.93
N SER A 228 -12.33 2.56 -10.76
CA SER A 228 -11.02 3.17 -10.60
C SER A 228 -10.05 2.24 -9.89
N PRO A 229 -8.72 2.39 -10.05
CA PRO A 229 -7.74 1.58 -9.30
C PRO A 229 -7.98 1.60 -7.79
N ARG A 230 -8.33 2.78 -7.25
CA ARG A 230 -8.70 2.95 -5.84
C ARG A 230 -9.91 2.11 -5.47
N CYS A 231 -11.02 2.23 -6.20
CA CYS A 231 -12.23 1.48 -5.87
C CYS A 231 -12.05 -0.02 -6.06
N ASN A 232 -11.32 -0.45 -7.10
CA ASN A 232 -10.98 -1.86 -7.29
C ASN A 232 -10.19 -2.43 -6.10
N PHE A 233 -9.25 -1.65 -5.56
CA PHE A 233 -8.52 -2.03 -4.36
C PHE A 233 -9.44 -2.11 -3.13
N ILE A 234 -10.32 -1.13 -2.94
CA ILE A 234 -11.25 -1.11 -1.79
C ILE A 234 -12.27 -2.25 -1.88
N HIS A 235 -12.77 -2.60 -3.08
CA HIS A 235 -13.57 -3.80 -3.31
C HIS A 235 -12.78 -5.07 -2.99
N ALA A 236 -11.52 -5.16 -3.40
CA ALA A 236 -10.65 -6.28 -3.04
C ALA A 236 -10.46 -6.44 -1.53
N LEU A 237 -10.52 -5.35 -0.77
CA LEU A 237 -10.49 -5.38 0.68
C LEU A 237 -11.79 -5.96 1.24
N PHE A 238 -12.94 -5.35 0.94
CA PHE A 238 -14.20 -5.58 1.66
C PHE A 238 -15.11 -6.68 1.10
N ASP A 239 -15.02 -7.02 -0.19
CA ASP A 239 -16.02 -7.91 -0.82
C ASP A 239 -15.73 -9.41 -0.62
N PHE A 240 -14.64 -9.77 0.06
CA PHE A 240 -14.17 -11.15 0.19
C PHE A 240 -14.29 -11.75 1.59
N GLY A 241 -14.82 -10.98 2.56
CA GLY A 241 -15.06 -11.44 3.93
C GLY A 241 -14.80 -10.34 4.95
N GLU A 242 -14.94 -10.70 6.22
CA GLU A 242 -14.85 -9.76 7.35
C GLU A 242 -13.48 -9.06 7.43
N ILE A 243 -13.53 -7.75 7.70
CA ILE A 243 -12.39 -6.91 8.01
C ILE A 243 -12.49 -6.47 9.47
N THR A 244 -11.37 -6.56 10.21
CA THR A 244 -11.31 -6.20 11.62
C THR A 244 -10.24 -5.14 11.87
N GLN A 245 -10.43 -4.34 12.93
CA GLN A 245 -9.42 -3.38 13.34
C GLN A 245 -8.17 -4.13 13.84
N GLY A 246 -7.07 -3.97 13.13
CA GLY A 246 -5.77 -4.47 13.53
C GLY A 246 -5.09 -3.55 14.54
N ALA A 247 -3.99 -4.04 15.12
CA ALA A 247 -3.09 -3.24 15.92
C ALA A 247 -1.66 -3.81 15.84
N PHE A 248 -0.67 -2.94 15.88
CA PHE A 248 0.70 -3.34 16.17
C PHE A 248 0.87 -3.62 17.66
N SER A 249 1.75 -4.55 18.00
CA SER A 249 2.11 -4.80 19.41
C SER A 249 2.60 -3.51 20.09
N PRO A 250 2.25 -3.25 21.36
CA PRO A 250 2.63 -2.01 22.04
C PRO A 250 4.15 -1.84 22.18
N VAL A 251 4.93 -2.93 22.10
CA VAL A 251 6.40 -2.90 22.15
C VAL A 251 7.06 -2.48 20.83
N VAL A 252 6.28 -2.37 19.74
CA VAL A 252 6.78 -1.85 18.47
C VAL A 252 6.85 -0.32 18.57
N GLU A 253 8.03 0.22 18.26
CA GLU A 253 8.31 1.66 18.28
C GLU A 253 7.44 2.39 17.24
N THR A 254 6.93 3.56 17.59
CA THR A 254 6.21 4.44 16.64
C THR A 254 7.21 5.14 15.73
N LEU A 255 6.91 5.22 14.43
CA LEU A 255 7.64 6.08 13.51
C LEU A 255 7.35 7.55 13.89
N ASN A 256 8.37 8.23 14.42
CA ASN A 256 8.32 9.65 14.80
C ASN A 256 8.54 10.57 13.58
#